data_AF-A0A377AC21-F1
#
_entry.id   AF-A0A377AC21-F1
#
_cell.length_a   1.000
_cell.length_b   1.000
_cell.length_c   1.000
_cell.angle_alpha   90.00
_cell.angle_beta   90.00
_cell.angle_gamma   90.00
#
_symmetry.space_group_name_H-M   'P 1'
#
loop_
_entity.id
_entity.type
_entity.pdbx_description
1 polymer ?
#
loop_
_entity_poly.entity_id
_entity_poly.type
_entity_poly.pdbx_seq_one_letter_code
_entity_poly.pdbx_strand_id
1 'polypeptide(L)'
;MSGPQAAVAGTVNGQPKTVALIRGVQFKGEIRRLEGEESDLARKAYNRRFPVARMLSAPVWEIRLDEIKFTDNTLGFGKKMIWLRGSGTEQA
;
A
#
# COMPACT_ATOMS: atom_id res chain seq x y z
N MET A 1 17.25 -9.41 -9.21
CA MET A 1 16.92 -8.12 -8.56
C MET A 1 15.91 -7.43 -9.45
N SER A 2 14.71 -7.14 -8.96
CA SER A 2 13.73 -6.31 -9.67
C SER A 2 14.39 -4.98 -10.03
N GLY A 3 14.31 -4.57 -11.30
CA GLY A 3 14.91 -3.32 -11.79
C GLY A 3 14.25 -2.06 -11.18
N PRO A 4 14.34 -0.90 -11.82
CA PRO A 4 13.70 0.33 -11.30
C PRO A 4 12.16 0.26 -11.29
N GLN A 5 11.57 -0.82 -11.82
CA GLN A 5 10.13 -1.05 -11.89
C GLN A 5 9.83 -2.55 -11.82
N ALA A 6 8.75 -2.94 -11.12
CA ALA A 6 8.32 -4.33 -11.03
C ALA A 6 6.87 -4.47 -10.55
N ALA A 7 6.21 -5.57 -10.93
CA ALA A 7 4.95 -5.98 -10.32
C ALA A 7 5.17 -6.41 -8.86
N VAL A 8 4.25 -6.01 -7.98
CA VAL A 8 4.29 -6.34 -6.55
C VAL A 8 2.91 -6.69 -5.99
N ALA A 9 2.93 -7.35 -4.83
CA ALA A 9 1.79 -7.49 -3.95
C ALA A 9 2.20 -7.11 -2.52
N GLY A 10 1.25 -6.61 -1.73
CA GLY A 10 1.50 -6.21 -0.35
C GLY A 10 0.30 -6.38 0.57
N THR A 11 0.55 -6.29 1.87
CA THR A 11 -0.49 -6.39 2.91
C THR A 11 -0.20 -5.40 4.03
N VAL A 12 -1.24 -4.71 4.51
CA VAL A 12 -1.22 -3.82 5.68
C VAL A 12 -2.36 -4.22 6.61
N ASN A 13 -2.04 -4.67 7.82
CA ASN A 13 -3.03 -5.12 8.79
C ASN A 13 -2.56 -4.90 10.24
N GLY A 14 -3.49 -5.02 11.20
CA GLY A 14 -3.20 -4.86 12.64
C GLY A 14 -2.65 -6.12 13.34
N GLN A 15 -2.37 -7.20 12.59
CA GLN A 15 -1.85 -8.48 13.11
C GLN A 15 -2.57 -9.05 14.37
N PRO A 16 -3.91 -9.13 14.39
CA PRO A 16 -4.62 -9.68 15.55
C PRO A 16 -4.40 -11.19 15.66
N LYS A 17 -4.36 -11.70 16.89
CA LYS A 17 -4.31 -13.15 17.16
C LYS A 17 -5.65 -13.85 16.88
N THR A 18 -6.75 -13.12 17.02
CA THR A 18 -8.11 -13.64 16.83
C THR A 18 -8.58 -13.40 15.41
N VAL A 19 -8.98 -14.46 14.71
CA VAL A 19 -9.47 -14.40 13.32
C VAL A 19 -10.65 -13.45 13.15
N ALA A 20 -11.58 -13.44 14.11
CA ALA A 20 -12.76 -12.54 14.08
C ALA A 20 -12.39 -11.04 14.06
N LEU A 21 -11.16 -10.69 14.44
CA LEU A 21 -10.68 -9.30 14.49
C LEU A 21 -9.79 -8.94 13.29
N ILE A 22 -9.57 -9.86 12.35
CA ILE A 22 -8.74 -9.58 11.16
C ILE A 22 -9.36 -8.41 10.39
N ARG A 23 -8.56 -7.36 10.28
CA ARG A 23 -8.84 -6.18 9.48
C ARG A 23 -7.57 -5.70 8.79
N GLY A 24 -7.67 -5.43 7.49
CA GLY A 24 -6.53 -4.95 6.73
C GLY A 24 -6.76 -4.92 5.24
N VAL A 25 -5.78 -4.37 4.54
CA VAL A 25 -5.75 -4.23 3.10
C VAL A 25 -4.70 -5.19 2.52
N GLN A 26 -5.06 -5.86 1.44
CA GLN A 26 -4.14 -6.51 0.53
C GLN A 26 -4.21 -5.78 -0.80
N PHE A 27 -3.09 -5.69 -1.52
CA PHE A 27 -3.07 -5.02 -2.80
C PHE A 27 -2.12 -5.69 -3.78
N LYS A 28 -2.34 -5.41 -5.06
CA LYS A 28 -1.40 -5.67 -6.15
C LYS A 28 -1.22 -4.43 -7.00
N GLY A 29 -0.09 -4.33 -7.65
CA GLY A 29 0.19 -3.24 -8.58
C GLY A 29 1.65 -3.23 -9.01
N GLU A 30 2.17 -2.04 -9.26
CA GLU A 30 3.52 -1.84 -9.72
C GLU A 30 4.29 -0.92 -8.78
N ILE A 31 5.56 -1.24 -8.51
CA ILE A 31 6.50 -0.29 -7.91
C ILE A 31 7.34 0.36 -8.98
N ARG A 32 7.69 1.64 -8.77
CA ARG A 32 8.64 2.38 -9.59
C ARG A 32 9.54 3.24 -8.70
N ARG A 33 10.84 3.25 -8.97
CA ARG A 33 11.79 4.14 -8.30
C ARG A 33 11.59 5.56 -8.79
N LEU A 34 11.42 6.50 -7.85
CA LEU A 34 11.28 7.92 -8.16
C LEU A 34 12.65 8.59 -8.20
N GLU A 35 12.84 9.46 -9.18
CA GLU A 35 14.10 10.17 -9.44
C GLU A 35 13.85 11.67 -9.55
N GLY A 36 14.93 12.45 -9.36
CA GLY A 36 14.89 13.90 -9.49
C GLY A 36 13.80 14.56 -8.63
N GLU A 37 13.11 15.53 -9.22
CA GLU A 37 12.12 16.36 -8.53
C GLU A 37 10.95 15.56 -7.93
N GLU A 38 10.50 14.49 -8.60
CA GLU A 38 9.42 13.63 -8.10
C GLU A 38 9.84 12.93 -6.79
N SER A 39 11.09 12.47 -6.73
CA SER A 39 11.68 11.87 -5.53
C SER A 39 11.75 12.88 -4.39
N ASP A 40 12.17 14.11 -4.68
CA ASP A 40 12.34 15.17 -3.68
C ASP A 40 11.01 15.62 -3.09
N LEU A 41 9.98 15.79 -3.92
CA LEU A 41 8.63 16.14 -3.48
C LEU A 41 8.03 15.05 -2.59
N ALA A 42 8.11 13.79 -3.00
CA ALA A 42 7.63 12.66 -2.23
C ALA A 42 8.39 12.51 -0.90
N ARG A 43 9.72 12.65 -0.93
CA ARG A 43 10.58 12.62 0.27
C ARG A 43 10.22 13.74 1.24
N LYS A 44 9.98 14.96 0.75
CA LYS A 44 9.58 16.09 1.58
C LYS A 44 8.23 15.85 2.26
N ALA A 45 7.26 15.30 1.54
CA ALA A 45 5.96 14.92 2.10
C ALA A 45 6.10 13.84 3.18
N TYR A 46 6.91 12.79 2.93
CA TYR A 46 7.18 11.72 3.88
C TYR A 46 7.89 12.25 5.15
N ASN A 47 8.95 13.03 4.99
CA ASN A 47 9.72 13.60 6.10
C ASN A 47 8.95 14.64 6.93
N ARG A 48 7.90 15.26 6.36
CA ARG A 48 6.96 16.08 7.12
C ARG A 48 6.13 15.24 8.09
N ARG A 49 5.73 14.03 7.67
CA ARG A 49 4.97 13.09 8.52
C ARG A 49 5.86 12.32 9.49
N PHE A 50 7.08 11.99 9.07
CA PHE A 50 8.04 11.18 9.82
C PHE A 50 9.41 11.89 9.89
N PRO A 51 9.57 12.91 10.77
CA PRO A 51 10.80 13.70 10.83
C PRO A 51 12.08 12.89 11.09
N VAL A 52 11.95 11.78 11.83
CA VAL A 52 13.05 10.85 12.12
C VAL A 52 13.66 10.22 10.87
N ALA A 53 12.91 10.13 9.76
CA ALA A 53 13.39 9.54 8.52
C ALA A 53 14.36 10.45 7.74
N ARG A 54 14.53 11.72 8.14
CA ARG A 54 15.45 12.66 7.49
C ARG A 54 16.91 12.20 7.53
N MET A 55 17.28 11.39 8.53
CA MET A 55 18.63 10.85 8.68
C MET A 55 18.88 9.63 7.77
N LEU A 56 17.86 9.13 7.08
CA LEU A 56 17.96 7.93 6.25
C LEU A 56 18.21 8.29 4.78
N SER A 57 19.31 7.78 4.22
CA SER A 57 19.55 7.79 2.78
C SER A 57 18.96 6.53 2.18
N ALA A 58 17.79 6.66 1.55
CA ALA A 58 17.14 5.58 0.83
C ALA A 58 16.44 6.12 -0.44
N PRO A 59 16.44 5.36 -1.54
CA PRO A 59 15.65 5.71 -2.73
C PRO A 59 14.16 5.75 -2.37
N VAL A 60 13.43 6.70 -2.94
CA VAL A 60 11.97 6.76 -2.80
C VAL A 60 11.35 5.90 -3.90
N TRP A 61 10.36 5.11 -3.53
CA TRP A 61 9.59 4.28 -4.44
C TRP A 61 8.11 4.66 -4.34
N GLU A 62 7.46 4.69 -5.49
CA GLU A 62 6.02 4.76 -5.61
C GLU A 62 5.46 3.34 -5.72
N ILE A 63 4.26 3.12 -5.15
CA ILE A 63 3.44 1.94 -5.44
C ILE A 63 2.17 2.42 -6.13
N ARG A 64 2.01 2.08 -7.42
CA ARG A 64 0.77 2.32 -8.16
C ARG A 64 -0.13 1.10 -8.02
N LEU A 65 -1.19 1.25 -7.22
CA LEU A 65 -2.12 0.15 -6.88
C LEU A 65 -3.08 -0.14 -8.02
N ASP A 66 -3.14 -1.37 -8.52
CA ASP A 66 -4.08 -1.77 -9.57
C ASP A 66 -5.32 -2.46 -8.99
N GLU A 67 -5.15 -3.21 -7.90
CA GLU A 67 -6.22 -3.88 -7.17
C GLU A 67 -6.00 -3.70 -5.66
N ILE A 68 -7.08 -3.42 -4.95
CA ILE A 68 -7.13 -3.36 -3.49
C ILE A 68 -8.24 -4.30 -3.01
N LYS A 69 -7.92 -5.16 -2.05
CA LYS A 69 -8.87 -5.96 -1.31
C LYS A 69 -8.79 -5.61 0.16
N PHE A 70 -9.86 -5.04 0.71
CA PHE A 70 -9.99 -4.85 2.15
C PHE A 70 -10.78 -6.02 2.74
N THR A 71 -10.30 -6.54 3.86
CA THR A 71 -10.99 -7.55 4.67
C THR A 71 -11.28 -6.96 6.03
N ASP A 72 -12.52 -7.12 6.50
CA ASP A 72 -12.93 -6.74 7.85
C ASP A 72 -13.91 -7.77 8.41
N ASN A 73 -13.39 -8.65 9.27
CA ASN A 73 -14.17 -9.71 9.88
C ASN A 73 -15.13 -9.21 10.97
N THR A 74 -15.05 -7.94 11.37
CA THR A 74 -15.97 -7.33 12.35
C THR A 74 -17.32 -6.96 11.74
N LEU A 75 -17.41 -6.87 10.40
CA LEU A 75 -18.62 -6.58 9.64
C LEU A 75 -19.38 -7.84 9.19
N GLY A 76 -19.05 -9.00 9.77
CA GLY A 76 -19.47 -10.34 9.33
C GLY A 76 -18.28 -11.18 8.87
N PHE A 77 -18.32 -12.49 9.12
CA PHE A 77 -17.18 -13.37 8.83
C PHE A 77 -16.79 -13.30 7.35
N GLY A 78 -15.57 -12.85 7.08
CA GLY A 78 -15.01 -12.85 5.73
C GLY A 78 -15.53 -11.76 4.80
N LYS A 79 -16.16 -10.67 5.30
CA LYS A 79 -16.57 -9.56 4.43
C LYS A 79 -15.38 -8.93 3.72
N LYS A 80 -15.49 -8.74 2.41
CA LYS A 80 -14.45 -8.15 1.56
C LYS A 80 -15.03 -6.99 0.76
N MET A 81 -14.18 -6.02 0.49
CA MET A 81 -14.46 -4.95 -0.46
C MET A 81 -13.30 -4.92 -1.45
N ILE A 82 -13.63 -4.86 -2.75
CA ILE A 82 -12.66 -4.93 -3.82
C ILE A 82 -12.77 -3.65 -4.64
N TRP A 83 -11.61 -3.04 -4.90
CA TRP A 83 -11.48 -1.89 -5.79
C TRP A 83 -10.45 -2.21 -6.85
N LEU A 84 -10.81 -1.99 -8.11
CA LEU A 84 -9.88 -2.07 -9.24
C LEU A 84 -9.66 -0.67 -9.80
N ARG A 85 -8.43 -0.39 -10.20
CA ARG A 85 -8.09 0.86 -10.87
C ARG A 85 -8.84 0.94 -12.20
N GLY A 86 -9.66 1.98 -12.37
CA GLY A 86 -10.41 2.21 -13.60
C GLY A 86 -11.80 1.57 -13.63
N SER A 87 -12.22 0.85 -12.60
CA SER A 87 -13.61 0.43 -12.42
C SER A 87 -14.17 0.94 -11.08
N GLY A 88 -15.50 0.90 -10.94
CA GLY A 88 -16.17 1.22 -9.68
C GLY A 88 -15.85 0.22 -8.56
N THR A 89 -16.30 0.51 -7.34
CA THR A 89 -16.18 -0.42 -6.21
C THR A 89 -17.12 -1.62 -6.43
N GLU A 90 -16.60 -2.85 -6.30
CA GLU A 90 -17.41 -4.06 -6.27
C GLU A 90 -17.44 -4.63 -4.84
N GLN A 91 -18.63 -4.98 -4.37
CA GLN A 91 -18.82 -5.69 -3.09
C GLN A 91 -18.94 -7.18 -3.36
N ALA A 92 -18.19 -7.99 -2.63
CA ALA A 92 -18.20 -9.46 -2.72
C ALA A 92 -18.36 -10.09 -1.33
#